data_AF-A0A9R1END9-F1
#
_entry.id   AF-A0A9R1END9-F1
#
_cell.length_a   1.000
_cell.length_b   1.000
_cell.length_c   1.000
_cell.angle_alpha   90.00
_cell.angle_beta   90.00
_cell.angle_gamma   90.00
#
_symmetry.space_group_name_H-M   'P 1'
#
loop_
_entity.id
_entity.type
_entity.pdbx_description
1 polymer ?
#
loop_
_entity_poly.entity_id
_entity_poly.type
_entity_poly.pdbx_seq_one_letter_code
_entity_poly.pdbx_strand_id
1 'polypeptide(L)'
;MAEVIVQRACAKLRSAIGYEAVARSNFTGDLREMLAALEAIQPVVDKVATQLVRDKLLSSCWLHSALNAAYRTIDTVDELQDARSQAATTMTRGMLPRLAIMKNAMAIQVQGTKKLVMLAQQQFRGFSEFLVECTIMFQEITEKRKTGPVLEETMVLGRESDKERIIAALLSTQLNIMQEHNTIIPIFGLAGSGKTTLAQMVFNDKHSLQGYDFRVWVYVSPQFDFHTIGNSIICHVSEMGQEEINHSSSHVEGMESIMKRLHELLNGKKVLLVLDDLWEEDPIQLQLLKSMLTFLGDKMDVIITTYIQPCHRQEDLYS
;
A
#
# COMPACT_ATOMS: atom_id res chain seq x y z
N MET A 1 -12.15 10.67 -3.73
CA MET A 1 -13.53 11.16 -3.51
C MET A 1 -13.76 11.64 -2.08
N ALA A 2 -13.36 10.90 -1.04
CA ALA A 2 -13.57 11.32 0.36
C ALA A 2 -12.83 12.60 0.76
N GLU A 3 -11.59 12.75 0.33
CA GLU A 3 -10.79 13.96 0.55
C GLU A 3 -11.49 15.23 0.03
N VAL A 4 -12.00 15.19 -1.21
CA VAL A 4 -12.70 16.31 -1.85
C VAL A 4 -13.91 16.76 -1.03
N ILE A 5 -14.62 15.82 -0.40
CA ILE A 5 -15.80 16.11 0.42
C ILE A 5 -15.39 16.80 1.72
N VAL A 6 -14.35 16.33 2.40
CA VAL A 6 -13.81 16.95 3.62
C VAL A 6 -13.25 18.34 3.32
N GLN A 7 -12.50 18.50 2.24
CA GLN A 7 -12.00 19.79 1.76
C GLN A 7 -13.14 20.78 1.49
N ARG A 8 -14.22 20.31 0.83
CA ARG A 8 -15.41 21.12 0.56
C ARG A 8 -16.10 21.56 1.85
N ALA A 9 -16.19 20.68 2.86
CA ALA A 9 -16.74 21.02 4.17
C ALA A 9 -15.90 22.12 4.87
N CYS A 10 -14.57 21.99 4.87
CA CYS A 10 -13.65 23.02 5.38
C CYS A 10 -13.84 24.36 4.65
N ALA A 11 -13.95 24.35 3.32
CA ALA A 11 -14.17 25.54 2.52
C ALA A 11 -15.49 26.24 2.87
N LYS A 12 -16.58 25.48 3.06
CA LYS A 12 -17.87 26.03 3.49
C LYS A 12 -17.81 26.64 4.87
N LEU A 13 -17.16 25.99 5.83
CA LEU A 13 -16.97 26.55 7.17
C LEU A 13 -16.18 27.87 7.12
N ARG A 14 -15.10 27.95 6.35
CA ARG A 14 -14.32 29.20 6.18
C ARG A 14 -15.18 30.32 5.58
N SER A 15 -15.98 30.00 4.56
CA SER A 15 -16.93 30.95 3.96
C SER A 15 -17.96 31.45 4.98
N ALA A 16 -18.55 30.54 5.77
CA ALA A 16 -19.51 30.90 6.79
C ALA A 16 -18.90 31.76 7.90
N ILE A 17 -17.70 31.43 8.37
CA ILE A 17 -17.01 32.21 9.42
C ILE A 17 -16.65 33.63 8.95
N GLY A 18 -16.23 33.77 7.69
CA GLY A 18 -15.90 35.08 7.09
C GLY A 18 -17.11 35.94 6.76
N TYR A 19 -18.31 35.37 6.75
CA TYR A 19 -19.53 36.10 6.45
C TYR A 19 -19.95 36.97 7.65
N GLU A 20 -20.01 38.29 7.46
CA GLU A 20 -20.21 39.28 8.53
C GLU A 20 -21.49 39.03 9.36
N ALA A 21 -22.55 38.50 8.74
CA ALA A 21 -23.78 38.16 9.45
C ALA A 21 -23.64 36.93 10.35
N VAL A 22 -22.85 35.93 9.96
CA VAL A 22 -22.56 34.73 10.78
C VAL A 22 -21.60 35.08 11.92
N ALA A 23 -20.64 35.98 11.69
CA ALA A 23 -19.79 36.51 12.75
C ALA A 23 -20.57 37.17 13.90
N ARG A 24 -21.76 37.74 13.60
CA ARG A 24 -22.71 38.29 14.60
C ARG A 24 -23.61 37.23 15.28
N SER A 25 -23.38 35.95 15.02
CA SER A 25 -24.10 34.82 15.63
C SER A 25 -23.32 34.21 16.81
N ASN A 26 -24.03 33.52 17.70
CA ASN A 26 -23.43 32.79 18.81
C ASN A 26 -22.74 31.47 18.36
N PHE A 27 -22.81 31.11 17.07
CA PHE A 27 -22.31 29.83 16.55
C PHE A 27 -20.88 29.90 16.02
N THR A 28 -20.31 31.09 15.89
CA THR A 28 -18.97 31.30 15.28
C THR A 28 -17.88 30.49 15.99
N GLY A 29 -17.98 30.30 17.31
CA GLY A 29 -17.07 29.43 18.07
C GLY A 29 -17.18 27.96 17.65
N ASP A 30 -18.41 27.43 17.61
CA ASP A 30 -18.68 26.05 17.19
C ASP A 30 -18.22 25.77 15.76
N LEU A 31 -18.44 26.72 14.84
CA LEU A 31 -17.99 26.60 13.45
C LEU A 31 -16.45 26.55 13.35
N ARG A 32 -15.72 27.34 14.15
CA ARG A 32 -14.26 27.31 14.18
C ARG A 32 -13.73 26.01 14.76
N GLU A 33 -14.35 25.50 15.82
CA GLU A 33 -13.99 24.22 16.40
C GLU A 33 -14.20 23.06 15.42
N MET A 34 -15.32 23.06 14.69
CA MET A 34 -15.56 22.09 13.62
C MET A 34 -14.53 22.20 12.50
N LEU A 35 -14.14 23.42 12.11
CA LEU A 35 -13.11 23.64 11.08
C LEU A 35 -11.77 23.06 11.52
N ALA A 36 -11.30 23.38 12.72
CA ALA A 36 -10.04 22.88 13.25
C ALA A 36 -10.02 21.34 13.34
N ALA A 37 -11.15 20.73 13.71
CA ALA A 37 -11.28 19.29 13.78
C ALA A 37 -11.24 18.61 12.40
N LEU A 38 -11.92 19.18 11.39
CA LEU A 38 -11.90 18.66 10.02
C LEU A 38 -10.53 18.87 9.34
N GLU A 39 -9.86 20.00 9.59
CA GLU A 39 -8.49 20.25 9.12
C GLU A 39 -7.49 19.26 9.72
N ALA A 40 -7.66 18.86 10.99
CA ALA A 40 -6.80 17.88 11.65
C ALA A 40 -6.89 16.47 11.04
N ILE A 41 -8.05 16.07 10.51
CA ILE A 41 -8.23 14.74 9.90
C ILE A 41 -7.91 14.72 8.39
N GLN A 42 -7.91 15.87 7.72
CA GLN A 42 -7.79 15.99 6.26
C GLN A 42 -6.55 15.28 5.66
N PRO A 43 -5.33 15.41 6.22
CA PRO A 43 -4.14 14.75 5.66
C PRO A 43 -4.22 13.22 5.66
N VAL A 44 -5.00 12.65 6.58
CA VAL A 44 -5.10 11.19 6.73
C VAL A 44 -6.22 10.59 5.90
N VAL A 45 -7.27 11.36 5.61
CA VAL A 45 -8.33 10.93 4.69
C VAL A 45 -7.75 10.61 3.30
N ASP A 46 -6.77 11.39 2.83
CA ASP A 46 -6.06 11.13 1.58
C ASP A 46 -5.24 9.84 1.66
N LYS A 47 -4.43 9.69 2.71
CA LYS A 47 -3.58 8.51 2.92
C LYS A 47 -4.39 7.21 3.06
N VAL A 48 -5.50 7.22 3.78
CA VAL A 48 -6.39 6.05 3.98
C VAL A 48 -7.20 5.72 2.73
N ALA A 49 -7.56 6.72 1.91
CA ALA A 49 -8.30 6.50 0.68
C ALA A 49 -7.41 5.94 -0.45
N THR A 50 -6.11 6.22 -0.42
CA THR A 50 -5.14 5.82 -1.45
C THR A 50 -4.37 4.55 -1.08
N GLN A 51 -4.00 4.37 0.19
CA GLN A 51 -3.44 3.12 0.68
C GLN A 51 -4.57 2.21 1.14
N LEU A 52 -4.67 1.04 0.50
CA LEU A 52 -5.51 -0.08 0.91
C LEU A 52 -4.98 -0.61 2.26
N VAL A 53 -5.24 0.13 3.35
CA VAL A 53 -4.89 -0.31 4.71
C VAL A 53 -5.67 -1.60 4.94
N ARG A 54 -4.91 -2.70 5.05
CA ARG A 54 -5.37 -4.09 4.96
C ARG A 54 -6.42 -4.47 6.01
N ASP A 55 -6.64 -3.62 7.01
CA ASP A 55 -7.80 -3.70 7.90
C ASP A 55 -9.01 -2.98 7.28
N LYS A 56 -9.68 -3.71 6.39
CA LYS A 56 -10.83 -3.24 5.59
C LYS A 56 -12.01 -2.79 6.46
N LEU A 57 -12.11 -3.27 7.70
CA LEU A 57 -13.23 -3.02 8.61
C LEU A 57 -13.04 -1.73 9.41
N LEU A 58 -11.90 -1.54 10.06
CA LEU A 58 -11.64 -0.36 10.89
C LEU A 58 -11.44 0.91 10.06
N SER A 59 -10.71 0.80 8.93
CA SER A 59 -10.53 1.91 7.97
C SER A 59 -11.86 2.36 7.36
N SER A 60 -12.77 1.42 7.09
CA SER A 60 -14.10 1.71 6.54
C SER A 60 -15.02 2.41 7.54
N CYS A 61 -15.00 2.01 8.82
CA CYS A 61 -15.84 2.61 9.85
C CYS A 61 -15.44 4.07 10.14
N TRP A 62 -14.14 4.34 10.27
CA TRP A 62 -13.66 5.70 10.50
C TRP A 62 -13.89 6.60 9.27
N LEU A 63 -13.61 6.11 8.07
CA LEU A 63 -13.83 6.88 6.83
C LEU A 63 -15.32 7.23 6.66
N HIS A 64 -16.22 6.31 7.02
CA HIS A 64 -17.65 6.56 7.04
C HIS A 64 -18.03 7.65 8.04
N SER A 65 -17.48 7.63 9.25
CA SER A 65 -17.68 8.70 10.25
C SER A 65 -17.21 10.06 9.75
N ALA A 66 -16.02 10.12 9.15
CA ALA A 66 -15.45 11.36 8.60
C ALA A 66 -16.30 11.93 7.45
N LEU A 67 -16.77 11.06 6.54
CA LEU A 67 -17.66 11.44 5.46
C LEU A 67 -19.02 11.93 5.97
N ASN A 68 -19.64 11.20 6.89
CA ASN A 68 -20.91 11.60 7.49
C ASN A 68 -20.80 12.96 8.18
N ALA A 69 -19.72 13.20 8.93
CA ALA A 69 -19.46 14.49 9.57
C ALA A 69 -19.28 15.62 8.55
N ALA A 70 -18.55 15.38 7.46
CA ALA A 70 -18.34 16.36 6.40
C ALA A 70 -19.64 16.71 5.65
N TYR A 71 -20.45 15.73 5.29
CA TYR A 71 -21.76 15.97 4.68
C TYR A 71 -22.69 16.77 5.59
N ARG A 72 -22.81 16.36 6.86
CA ARG A 72 -23.62 17.08 7.84
C ARG A 72 -23.16 18.51 8.06
N THR A 73 -21.85 18.75 8.00
CA THR A 73 -21.28 20.10 8.06
C THR A 73 -21.68 20.94 6.87
N ILE A 74 -21.60 20.37 5.65
CA ILE A 74 -22.03 21.06 4.42
C ILE A 74 -23.50 21.47 4.51
N ASP A 75 -24.38 20.52 4.87
CA ASP A 75 -25.82 20.75 4.97
C ASP A 75 -26.15 21.82 6.03
N THR A 76 -25.52 21.72 7.21
CA THR A 76 -25.76 22.67 8.31
C THR A 76 -25.33 24.09 7.93
N VAL A 77 -24.22 24.23 7.21
CA VAL A 77 -23.73 25.54 6.76
C VAL A 77 -24.67 26.13 5.70
N ASP A 78 -25.16 25.33 4.76
CA ASP A 78 -26.12 25.79 3.74
C ASP A 78 -27.42 26.27 4.38
N GLU A 79 -27.99 25.48 5.29
CA GLU A 79 -29.21 25.86 6.00
C GLU A 79 -29.03 27.16 6.83
N LEU A 80 -27.86 27.37 7.43
CA LEU A 80 -27.53 28.61 8.14
C LEU A 80 -27.46 29.83 7.22
N GLN A 81 -26.95 29.66 6.00
CA GLN A 81 -26.83 30.72 5.00
C GLN A 81 -28.20 31.04 4.36
N ASP A 82 -28.99 30.00 4.04
CA ASP A 82 -30.30 30.12 3.38
C ASP A 82 -31.36 30.75 4.29
N ALA A 83 -31.51 30.23 5.51
CA ALA A 83 -32.53 30.72 6.44
C ALA A 83 -32.30 32.18 6.86
N ARG A 84 -31.07 32.68 6.76
CA ARG A 84 -30.74 34.09 7.01
C ARG A 84 -31.00 35.01 5.83
N SER A 85 -30.84 34.51 4.62
CA SER A 85 -31.23 35.21 3.39
C SER A 85 -32.74 35.48 3.35
N GLN A 86 -33.55 34.56 3.89
CA GLN A 86 -35.01 34.72 4.03
C GLN A 86 -35.41 35.68 5.19
N ALA A 87 -34.63 35.72 6.27
CA ALA A 87 -34.88 36.62 7.40
C ALA A 87 -34.57 38.10 7.05
N ALA A 88 -33.57 38.36 6.21
CA ALA A 88 -33.20 39.72 5.77
C ALA A 88 -34.26 40.38 4.86
N THR A 89 -35.11 39.60 4.20
CA THR A 89 -36.08 40.07 3.19
C THR A 89 -37.50 40.30 3.74
N THR A 90 -37.84 39.84 4.95
CA THR A 90 -39.24 39.71 5.42
C THR A 90 -39.54 40.45 6.74
N MET A 91 -38.82 41.53 7.07
CA MET A 91 -38.89 42.19 8.38
C MET A 91 -40.25 42.89 8.66
N THR A 92 -41.21 42.18 9.27
CA THR A 92 -42.41 42.76 9.91
C THR A 92 -42.52 42.34 11.39
N ARG A 93 -43.06 43.26 12.21
CA ARG A 93 -42.96 43.34 13.69
C ARG A 93 -43.62 42.19 14.48
N GLY A 94 -44.27 41.22 13.82
CA GLY A 94 -45.01 40.10 14.45
C GLY A 94 -44.28 38.76 14.56
N MET A 95 -43.02 38.63 14.10
CA MET A 95 -42.31 37.34 13.95
C MET A 95 -41.27 37.00 15.02
N LEU A 96 -41.17 37.75 16.13
CA LEU A 96 -40.19 37.49 17.20
C LEU A 96 -40.20 36.04 17.75
N PRO A 97 -41.37 35.40 18.01
CA PRO A 97 -41.40 34.00 18.45
C PRO A 97 -40.90 33.04 17.37
N ARG A 98 -41.22 33.31 16.09
CA ARG A 98 -40.76 32.50 14.94
C ARG A 98 -39.24 32.56 14.76
N LEU A 99 -38.65 33.74 14.98
CA LEU A 99 -37.20 33.92 14.91
C LEU A 99 -36.48 33.19 16.06
N ALA A 100 -37.05 33.17 17.26
CA ALA A 100 -36.51 32.43 18.39
C ALA A 100 -36.56 30.90 18.17
N ILE A 101 -37.67 30.38 17.63
CA ILE A 101 -37.82 28.96 17.28
C ILE A 101 -36.78 28.56 16.23
N MET A 102 -36.61 29.36 15.18
CA MET A 102 -35.63 29.11 14.13
C MET A 102 -34.18 29.14 14.67
N LYS A 103 -33.84 30.10 15.53
CA LYS A 103 -32.53 30.16 16.19
C LYS A 103 -32.25 28.95 17.07
N ASN A 104 -33.25 28.48 17.81
CA ASN A 104 -33.11 27.29 18.65
C ASN A 104 -32.95 26.01 17.82
N ALA A 105 -33.70 25.87 16.71
CA ALA A 105 -33.54 24.75 15.78
C ALA A 105 -32.12 24.71 15.17
N MET A 106 -31.61 25.86 14.73
CA MET A 106 -30.24 25.98 14.22
C MET A 106 -29.19 25.66 15.29
N ALA A 107 -29.40 26.12 16.53
CA ALA A 107 -28.50 25.81 17.63
C ALA A 107 -28.40 24.30 17.87
N ILE A 108 -29.54 23.59 17.82
CA ILE A 108 -29.58 22.13 17.96
C ILE A 108 -28.83 21.45 16.82
N GLN A 109 -29.03 21.90 15.57
CA GLN A 109 -28.34 21.36 14.41
C GLN A 109 -26.84 21.59 14.45
N VAL A 110 -26.39 22.82 14.70
CA VAL A 110 -24.97 23.17 14.85
C VAL A 110 -24.32 22.32 15.93
N GLN A 111 -24.98 22.17 17.08
CA GLN A 111 -24.44 21.36 18.18
C GLN A 111 -24.43 19.86 17.86
N GLY A 112 -25.42 19.35 17.13
CA GLY A 112 -25.46 17.97 16.65
C GLY A 112 -24.34 17.67 15.67
N THR A 113 -24.14 18.55 14.69
CA THR A 113 -23.07 18.46 13.70
C THR A 113 -21.69 18.57 14.35
N LYS A 114 -21.52 19.49 15.32
CA LYS A 114 -20.29 19.61 16.11
C LYS A 114 -19.93 18.31 16.80
N LYS A 115 -20.90 17.62 17.42
CA LYS A 115 -20.66 16.31 18.05
C LYS A 115 -20.16 15.26 17.05
N LEU A 116 -20.73 15.21 15.84
CA LEU A 116 -20.30 14.27 14.80
C LEU A 116 -18.87 14.54 14.34
N VAL A 117 -18.52 15.81 14.14
CA VAL A 117 -17.17 16.23 13.76
C VAL A 117 -16.15 15.89 14.85
N MET A 118 -16.48 16.18 16.11
CA MET A 118 -15.62 15.86 17.25
C MET A 118 -15.45 14.35 17.44
N LEU A 119 -16.51 13.56 17.24
CA LEU A 119 -16.45 12.11 17.29
C LEU A 119 -15.56 11.55 16.18
N ALA A 120 -15.66 12.07 14.95
CA ALA A 120 -14.78 11.68 13.84
C ALA A 120 -13.30 12.01 14.14
N GLN A 121 -13.02 13.16 14.77
CA GLN A 121 -11.68 13.55 15.21
C GLN A 121 -11.16 12.70 16.39
N GLN A 122 -12.02 12.34 17.34
CA GLN A 122 -11.65 11.48 18.46
C GLN A 122 -11.35 10.06 17.99
N GLN A 123 -12.20 9.50 17.12
CA GLN A 123 -11.93 8.22 16.45
C GLN A 123 -10.64 8.29 15.66
N PHE A 124 -10.34 9.42 15.00
CA PHE A 124 -9.06 9.64 14.34
C PHE A 124 -7.89 9.59 15.32
N ARG A 125 -7.95 10.24 16.49
CA ARG A 125 -6.85 10.18 17.48
C ARG A 125 -6.59 8.75 17.95
N GLY A 126 -7.64 8.00 18.32
CA GLY A 126 -7.50 6.60 18.69
C GLY A 126 -7.00 5.71 17.54
N PHE A 127 -7.43 6.00 16.31
CA PHE A 127 -6.96 5.30 15.11
C PHE A 127 -5.51 5.64 14.76
N SER A 128 -5.08 6.89 14.94
CA SER A 128 -3.70 7.33 14.69
C SER A 128 -2.72 6.70 15.65
N GLU A 129 -3.07 6.58 16.94
CA GLU A 129 -2.24 5.87 17.93
C GLU A 129 -2.12 4.39 17.57
N PHE A 130 -3.24 3.74 17.26
CA PHE A 130 -3.28 2.33 16.85
C PHE A 130 -2.55 2.05 15.52
N LEU A 131 -2.68 2.93 14.52
CA LEU A 131 -1.98 2.79 13.24
C LEU A 131 -0.47 2.98 13.38
N VAL A 132 -0.02 3.90 14.24
CA VAL A 132 1.40 4.08 14.54
C VAL A 132 1.94 2.84 15.24
N GLU A 133 1.24 2.30 16.24
CA GLU A 133 1.61 1.02 16.88
C GLU A 133 1.64 -0.13 15.87
N CYS A 134 0.63 -0.26 15.00
CA CYS A 134 0.60 -1.29 13.96
C CYS A 134 1.72 -1.11 12.94
N THR A 135 2.05 0.13 12.56
CA THR A 135 3.13 0.40 11.59
C THR A 135 4.49 0.07 12.19
N ILE A 136 4.73 0.43 13.45
CA ILE A 136 5.96 0.09 14.19
C ILE A 136 6.06 -1.43 14.37
N MET A 137 5.00 -2.08 14.85
CA MET A 137 4.93 -3.53 15.01
C MET A 137 5.15 -4.25 13.67
N PHE A 138 4.54 -3.76 12.59
CA PHE A 138 4.70 -4.36 11.26
C PHE A 138 6.10 -4.14 10.70
N GLN A 139 6.71 -2.96 10.90
CA GLN A 139 8.11 -2.70 10.54
C GLN A 139 9.07 -3.60 11.33
N GLU A 140 8.90 -3.71 12.65
CA GLU A 140 9.72 -4.60 13.49
C GLU A 140 9.57 -6.08 13.12
N ILE A 141 8.35 -6.53 12.81
CA ILE A 141 8.09 -7.90 12.34
C ILE A 141 8.72 -8.12 10.96
N THR A 142 8.62 -7.13 10.06
CA THR A 142 9.16 -7.22 8.70
C THR A 142 10.69 -7.26 8.70
N GLU A 143 11.35 -6.48 9.56
CA GLU A 143 12.81 -6.52 9.72
C GLU A 143 13.28 -7.85 10.32
N LYS A 144 12.55 -8.40 11.30
CA LYS A 144 12.85 -9.72 11.89
C LYS A 144 12.52 -10.90 10.98
N ARG A 145 11.68 -10.70 9.96
CA ARG A 145 11.27 -11.73 8.97
C ARG A 145 12.15 -11.80 7.74
N LYS A 146 13.15 -10.93 7.59
CA LYS A 146 14.10 -11.03 6.47
C LYS A 146 14.73 -12.43 6.46
N THR A 147 14.36 -13.21 5.46
CA THR A 147 14.87 -14.55 5.23
C THR A 147 16.10 -14.47 4.34
N GLY A 148 17.10 -15.26 4.67
CA GLY A 148 18.30 -15.41 3.85
C GLY A 148 18.38 -16.82 3.24
N PRO A 149 19.37 -17.08 2.38
CA PRO A 149 19.56 -18.40 1.78
C PRO A 149 20.07 -19.47 2.77
N VAL A 150 20.39 -19.10 4.02
CA VAL A 150 20.97 -20.01 5.01
C VAL A 150 19.92 -21.01 5.52
N LEU A 151 20.21 -22.30 5.33
CA LEU A 151 19.39 -23.42 5.82
C LEU A 151 20.28 -24.55 6.33
N GLU A 152 19.92 -25.14 7.47
CA GLU A 152 20.48 -26.40 7.95
C GLU A 152 19.65 -27.56 7.36
N GLU A 153 20.09 -28.10 6.23
CA GLU A 153 19.33 -29.09 5.45
C GLU A 153 19.07 -30.41 6.21
N THR A 154 19.90 -30.76 7.20
CA THR A 154 19.80 -32.01 7.97
C THR A 154 18.53 -32.12 8.82
N MET A 155 17.81 -31.02 9.03
CA MET A 155 16.55 -30.99 9.79
C MET A 155 15.29 -31.07 8.94
N VAL A 156 15.40 -31.07 7.61
CA VAL A 156 14.23 -31.12 6.71
C VAL A 156 13.98 -32.56 6.25
N LEU A 157 12.77 -33.07 6.50
CA LEU A 157 12.37 -34.43 6.11
C LEU A 157 11.13 -34.39 5.21
N GLY A 158 11.11 -35.20 4.16
CA GLY A 158 9.92 -35.47 3.34
C GLY A 158 9.64 -34.41 2.26
N ARG A 159 10.63 -33.59 1.90
CA ARG A 159 10.55 -32.56 0.85
C ARG A 159 11.46 -32.85 -0.35
N GLU A 160 12.14 -33.99 -0.34
CA GLU A 160 13.10 -34.40 -1.35
C GLU A 160 12.45 -34.50 -2.74
N SER A 161 11.27 -35.11 -2.84
CA SER A 161 10.54 -35.23 -4.10
C SER A 161 10.09 -33.88 -4.67
N ASP A 162 9.68 -32.94 -3.80
CA ASP A 162 9.31 -31.59 -4.22
C ASP A 162 10.54 -30.83 -4.74
N LYS A 163 11.67 -30.93 -4.03
CA LYS A 163 12.97 -30.35 -4.43
C LYS A 163 13.40 -30.89 -5.79
N GLU A 164 13.41 -32.21 -5.95
CA GLU A 164 13.81 -32.89 -7.19
C GLU A 164 12.93 -32.46 -8.38
N ARG A 165 11.61 -32.31 -8.16
CA ARG A 165 10.69 -31.84 -9.20
C ARG A 165 11.00 -30.40 -9.64
N ILE A 166 11.30 -29.51 -8.69
CA ILE A 166 11.67 -28.13 -9.01
C ILE A 166 12.99 -28.10 -9.78
N ILE A 167 14.00 -28.84 -9.31
CA ILE A 167 15.30 -28.96 -10.00
C ILE A 167 15.09 -29.50 -11.42
N ALA A 168 14.32 -30.57 -11.59
CA ALA A 168 14.03 -31.14 -12.90
C ALA A 168 13.36 -30.11 -13.83
N ALA A 169 12.42 -29.30 -13.33
CA ALA A 169 11.81 -28.23 -14.11
C ALA A 169 12.85 -27.19 -14.57
N LEU A 170 13.71 -26.72 -13.67
CA LEU A 170 14.81 -25.78 -13.95
C LEU A 170 15.86 -26.34 -14.93
N LEU A 171 16.07 -27.66 -14.93
CA LEU A 171 17.01 -28.32 -15.84
C LEU A 171 16.36 -28.68 -17.19
N SER A 172 15.05 -28.95 -17.23
CA SER A 172 14.34 -29.38 -18.45
C SER A 172 14.27 -28.29 -19.52
N THR A 173 14.21 -27.02 -19.12
CA THR A 173 14.28 -25.86 -20.01
C THR A 173 15.65 -25.72 -20.68
N GLN A 174 16.69 -26.38 -20.16
CA GLN A 174 18.04 -26.37 -20.76
C GLN A 174 18.15 -27.23 -22.02
N LEU A 175 17.27 -28.23 -22.17
CA LEU A 175 17.31 -29.21 -23.26
C LEU A 175 16.48 -28.78 -24.49
N ASN A 176 15.57 -27.83 -24.33
CA ASN A 176 14.72 -27.31 -25.41
C ASN A 176 15.25 -25.97 -25.92
N ILE A 177 16.36 -26.00 -26.66
CA ILE A 177 17.07 -24.85 -27.27
C ILE A 177 16.21 -24.06 -28.30
N MET A 178 14.94 -24.45 -28.51
CA MET A 178 14.06 -23.91 -29.55
C MET A 178 12.92 -23.02 -29.02
N GLN A 179 12.85 -22.76 -27.71
CA GLN A 179 11.81 -21.94 -27.09
C GLN A 179 12.46 -20.99 -26.07
N GLU A 180 12.59 -19.71 -26.43
CA GLU A 180 13.05 -18.61 -25.59
C GLU A 180 12.00 -18.31 -24.51
N HIS A 181 12.05 -18.99 -23.36
CA HIS A 181 11.16 -18.71 -22.23
C HIS A 181 11.92 -18.66 -20.91
N ASN A 182 11.63 -17.63 -20.12
CA ASN A 182 12.02 -17.56 -18.72
C ASN A 182 11.17 -18.54 -17.91
N THR A 183 11.81 -19.42 -17.13
CA THR A 183 11.07 -20.33 -16.25
C THR A 183 10.66 -19.58 -14.98
N ILE A 184 9.35 -19.44 -14.72
CA ILE A 184 8.85 -18.93 -13.44
C ILE A 184 8.16 -20.06 -12.68
N ILE A 185 8.71 -20.44 -11.52
CA ILE A 185 8.19 -21.52 -10.68
C ILE A 185 7.61 -20.94 -9.39
N PRO A 186 6.28 -20.88 -9.25
CA PRO A 186 5.65 -20.47 -8.01
C PRO A 186 5.60 -21.63 -7.00
N ILE A 187 6.03 -21.37 -5.77
CA ILE A 187 5.84 -22.20 -4.60
C ILE A 187 4.82 -21.49 -3.71
N PHE A 188 3.58 -21.99 -3.71
CA PHE A 188 2.49 -21.39 -2.94
C PHE A 188 1.95 -22.34 -1.87
N GLY A 189 1.25 -21.78 -0.88
CA GLY A 189 0.71 -22.53 0.24
C GLY A 189 0.55 -21.68 1.50
N LEU A 190 -0.10 -22.24 2.51
CA LEU A 190 -0.41 -21.56 3.76
C LEU A 190 0.86 -21.11 4.53
N ALA A 191 0.69 -20.18 5.46
CA ALA A 191 1.76 -19.81 6.38
C ALA A 191 2.28 -21.04 7.15
N GLY A 192 3.59 -21.14 7.35
CA GLY A 192 4.20 -22.27 8.05
C GLY A 192 4.30 -23.57 7.26
N SER A 193 3.91 -23.60 5.97
CA SER A 193 3.99 -24.83 5.16
C SER A 193 5.41 -25.19 4.68
N GLY A 194 6.41 -24.35 4.97
CA GLY A 194 7.81 -24.58 4.58
C GLY A 194 8.16 -24.19 3.13
N LYS A 195 7.46 -23.22 2.53
CA LYS A 195 7.75 -22.75 1.15
C LYS A 195 9.16 -22.20 1.02
N THR A 196 9.52 -21.27 1.90
CA THR A 196 10.86 -20.68 1.98
C THR A 196 11.91 -21.77 2.22
N THR A 197 11.63 -22.73 3.10
CA THR A 197 12.51 -23.88 3.35
C THR A 197 12.73 -24.70 2.09
N LEU A 198 11.68 -25.01 1.33
CA LEU A 198 11.81 -25.73 0.06
C LEU A 198 12.61 -24.93 -0.97
N ALA A 199 12.38 -23.62 -1.09
CA ALA A 199 13.16 -22.75 -1.96
C ALA A 199 14.64 -22.70 -1.54
N GLN A 200 14.94 -22.64 -0.25
CA GLN A 200 16.31 -22.70 0.28
C GLN A 200 16.98 -24.05 -0.05
N MET A 201 16.28 -25.18 0.09
CA MET A 201 16.80 -26.50 -0.28
C MET A 201 17.17 -26.61 -1.77
N VAL A 202 16.39 -25.97 -2.64
CA VAL A 202 16.69 -25.90 -4.08
C VAL A 202 17.88 -24.97 -4.30
N PHE A 203 17.83 -23.75 -3.77
CA PHE A 203 18.87 -22.73 -3.94
C PHE A 203 20.26 -23.20 -3.50
N ASN A 204 20.32 -23.96 -2.40
CA ASN A 204 21.55 -24.47 -1.82
C ASN A 204 22.08 -25.74 -2.50
N ASP A 205 21.35 -26.37 -3.42
CA ASP A 205 21.80 -27.52 -4.20
C ASP A 205 22.81 -27.11 -5.28
N LYS A 206 24.03 -26.79 -4.83
CA LYS A 206 25.10 -26.30 -5.70
C LYS A 206 25.51 -27.33 -6.76
N HIS A 207 25.33 -28.62 -6.48
CA HIS A 207 25.71 -29.69 -7.40
C HIS A 207 24.77 -29.75 -8.60
N SER A 208 23.46 -29.70 -8.36
CA SER A 208 22.47 -29.75 -9.43
C SER A 208 22.39 -28.44 -10.21
N LEU A 209 22.77 -27.32 -9.57
CA LEU A 209 22.70 -25.97 -10.13
C LEU A 209 24.05 -25.43 -10.65
N GLN A 210 25.03 -26.28 -10.95
CA GLN A 210 26.35 -25.86 -11.44
C GLN A 210 26.31 -25.04 -12.75
N GLY A 211 25.24 -25.16 -13.53
CA GLY A 211 25.08 -24.43 -14.79
C GLY A 211 24.69 -22.96 -14.65
N TYR A 212 24.42 -22.45 -13.44
CA TYR A 212 24.07 -21.04 -13.21
C TYR A 212 25.31 -20.21 -12.89
N ASP A 213 25.50 -19.11 -13.62
CA ASP A 213 26.56 -18.12 -13.33
C ASP A 213 26.28 -17.39 -12.02
N PHE A 214 25.02 -17.03 -11.77
CA PHE A 214 24.58 -16.33 -10.57
C PHE A 214 23.38 -17.02 -9.92
N ARG A 215 23.37 -17.03 -8.59
CA ARG A 215 22.22 -17.43 -7.78
C ARG A 215 21.93 -16.32 -6.79
N VAL A 216 20.77 -15.71 -6.93
CA VAL A 216 20.39 -14.52 -6.17
C VAL A 216 19.17 -14.82 -5.31
N TRP A 217 19.22 -14.43 -4.04
CA TRP A 217 18.09 -14.55 -3.13
C TRP A 217 17.64 -13.17 -2.70
N VAL A 218 16.39 -12.82 -2.98
CA VAL A 218 15.80 -11.55 -2.60
C VAL A 218 14.56 -11.82 -1.76
N TYR A 219 14.60 -11.39 -0.50
CA TYR A 219 13.39 -11.27 0.31
C TYR A 219 12.57 -10.07 -0.16
N VAL A 220 11.31 -10.29 -0.52
CA VAL A 220 10.40 -9.23 -0.95
C VAL A 220 9.66 -8.68 0.27
N SER A 221 9.92 -7.41 0.58
CA SER A 221 9.21 -6.73 1.66
C SER A 221 7.70 -6.69 1.38
N PRO A 222 6.83 -6.79 2.40
CA PRO A 222 5.39 -6.55 2.24
C PRO A 222 5.06 -5.14 1.73
N GLN A 223 5.96 -4.18 1.93
CA GLN A 223 5.94 -2.92 1.18
C GLN A 223 6.69 -3.18 -0.13
N PHE A 224 5.95 -3.54 -1.16
CA PHE A 224 6.51 -3.82 -2.48
C PHE A 224 7.16 -2.56 -3.03
N ASP A 225 8.45 -2.66 -3.33
CA ASP A 225 9.20 -1.62 -4.01
C ASP A 225 10.11 -2.26 -5.03
N PHE A 226 9.81 -1.97 -6.29
CA PHE A 226 10.57 -2.47 -7.42
C PHE A 226 12.04 -2.03 -7.35
N HIS A 227 12.32 -0.79 -6.94
CA HIS A 227 13.69 -0.27 -6.88
C HIS A 227 14.53 -1.08 -5.88
N THR A 228 13.94 -1.42 -4.74
CA THR A 228 14.57 -2.27 -3.73
C THR A 228 14.90 -3.66 -4.28
N ILE A 229 14.00 -4.28 -5.06
CA ILE A 229 14.24 -5.60 -5.68
C ILE A 229 15.42 -5.50 -6.67
N GLY A 230 15.35 -4.55 -7.61
CA GLY A 230 16.39 -4.39 -8.64
C GLY A 230 17.77 -4.10 -8.04
N ASN A 231 17.85 -3.20 -7.07
CA ASN A 231 19.10 -2.90 -6.35
C ASN A 231 19.61 -4.11 -5.57
N SER A 232 18.74 -4.89 -4.95
CA SER A 232 19.13 -6.12 -4.26
C SER A 232 19.79 -7.11 -5.21
N ILE A 233 19.23 -7.28 -6.42
CA ILE A 233 19.84 -8.15 -7.44
C ILE A 233 21.22 -7.62 -7.86
N ILE A 234 21.33 -6.31 -8.16
CA ILE A 234 22.60 -5.67 -8.54
C ILE A 234 23.67 -5.90 -7.47
N CYS A 235 23.33 -5.68 -6.19
CA CYS A 235 24.26 -5.88 -5.08
C CYS A 235 24.79 -7.32 -5.06
N HIS A 236 23.90 -8.32 -5.04
CA HIS A 236 24.30 -9.73 -4.97
C HIS A 236 25.16 -10.16 -6.17
N VAL A 237 24.79 -9.73 -7.38
CA VAL A 237 25.53 -10.07 -8.60
C VAL A 237 26.90 -9.40 -8.61
N SER A 238 26.99 -8.13 -8.21
CA SER A 238 28.26 -7.40 -8.18
C SER A 238 29.22 -7.98 -7.15
N GLU A 239 28.73 -8.35 -5.97
CA GLU A 239 29.50 -9.03 -4.92
C GLU A 239 30.06 -10.38 -5.40
N MET A 240 29.25 -11.17 -6.12
CA MET A 240 29.70 -12.46 -6.68
C MET A 240 30.65 -12.30 -7.87
N GLY A 241 30.46 -11.26 -8.68
CA GLY A 241 31.25 -10.97 -9.89
C GLY A 241 32.60 -10.30 -9.63
N GLN A 242 32.90 -9.91 -8.38
CA GLN A 242 34.11 -9.15 -8.00
C GLN A 242 34.27 -7.83 -8.76
N GLU A 243 33.17 -7.20 -9.18
CA GLU A 243 33.21 -5.83 -9.70
C GLU A 243 33.28 -4.83 -8.53
N GLU A 244 34.09 -3.78 -8.67
CA GLU A 244 34.10 -2.68 -7.71
C GLU A 244 32.72 -1.99 -7.72
N ILE A 245 32.00 -2.08 -6.60
CA ILE A 245 30.76 -1.33 -6.41
C ILE A 245 31.17 0.13 -6.22
N ASN A 246 31.04 0.94 -7.28
CA ASN A 246 31.06 2.38 -7.13
C ASN A 246 29.84 2.78 -6.30
N HIS A 247 30.01 2.87 -4.98
CA HIS A 247 28.99 3.35 -4.02
C HIS A 247 28.59 4.83 -4.25
N SER A 248 28.97 5.43 -5.38
CA SER A 248 28.62 6.77 -5.80
C SER A 248 27.38 6.78 -6.70
N SER A 249 26.24 6.32 -6.18
CA SER A 249 24.96 6.77 -6.73
C SER A 249 23.95 6.94 -5.60
N SER A 250 23.77 8.22 -5.28
CA SER A 250 22.74 8.74 -4.41
C SER A 250 21.37 8.22 -4.83
N HIS A 251 20.73 7.45 -3.95
CA HIS A 251 19.29 7.36 -3.59
C HIS A 251 18.14 7.68 -4.58
N VAL A 252 18.38 7.97 -5.85
CA VAL A 252 17.40 8.28 -6.90
C VAL A 252 17.97 7.84 -8.25
N GLU A 253 18.38 6.57 -8.36
CA GLU A 253 18.49 5.98 -9.69
C GLU A 253 17.07 5.67 -10.19
N GLY A 254 16.70 6.34 -11.29
CA GLY A 254 15.44 6.07 -11.97
C GLY A 254 15.38 4.63 -12.45
N MET A 255 14.16 4.12 -12.67
CA MET A 255 13.90 2.75 -13.13
C MET A 255 14.80 2.33 -14.30
N GLU A 256 14.99 3.23 -15.25
CA GLU A 256 15.82 3.03 -16.45
C GLU A 256 17.29 2.74 -16.12
N SER A 257 17.84 3.37 -15.07
CA SER A 257 19.22 3.15 -14.63
C SER A 257 19.39 1.74 -14.04
N ILE A 258 18.47 1.33 -13.17
CA ILE A 258 18.45 -0.02 -12.58
C ILE A 258 18.34 -1.08 -13.68
N MET A 259 17.40 -0.89 -14.61
CA MET A 259 17.20 -1.80 -15.74
C MET A 259 18.44 -1.90 -16.62
N LYS A 260 19.07 -0.77 -16.94
CA LYS A 260 20.31 -0.73 -17.71
C LYS A 260 21.45 -1.46 -17.00
N ARG A 261 21.65 -1.20 -15.70
CA ARG A 261 22.72 -1.83 -14.91
C ARG A 261 22.51 -3.34 -14.77
N LEU A 262 21.28 -3.78 -14.52
CA LEU A 262 20.95 -5.20 -14.48
C LEU A 262 21.20 -5.87 -15.84
N HIS A 263 20.83 -5.22 -16.94
CA HIS A 263 21.11 -5.74 -18.27
C HIS A 263 22.63 -5.88 -18.51
N GLU A 264 23.43 -4.87 -18.18
CA GLU A 264 24.89 -4.92 -18.31
C GLU A 264 25.52 -6.07 -17.51
N LEU A 265 25.09 -6.26 -16.25
CA LEU A 265 25.62 -7.28 -15.34
C LEU A 265 25.20 -8.71 -15.73
N LEU A 266 23.97 -8.87 -16.22
CA LEU A 266 23.37 -10.18 -16.47
C LEU A 266 23.44 -10.62 -17.93
N ASN A 267 23.89 -9.75 -18.85
CA ASN A 267 23.91 -10.07 -20.27
C ASN A 267 24.71 -11.35 -20.56
N GLY A 268 24.06 -12.31 -21.22
CA GLY A 268 24.63 -13.60 -21.59
C GLY A 268 24.79 -14.59 -20.43
N LYS A 269 24.54 -14.16 -19.19
CA LYS A 269 24.68 -14.95 -17.96
C LYS A 269 23.40 -15.73 -17.67
N LYS A 270 23.56 -16.88 -17.06
CA LYS A 270 22.46 -17.71 -16.58
C LYS A 270 22.23 -17.47 -15.09
N VAL A 271 21.02 -17.08 -14.73
CA VAL A 271 20.70 -16.59 -13.39
C VAL A 271 19.56 -17.40 -12.81
N LEU A 272 19.73 -17.89 -11.59
CA LEU A 272 18.63 -18.36 -10.76
C LEU A 272 18.30 -17.27 -9.75
N LEU A 273 17.09 -16.71 -9.83
CA LEU A 273 16.58 -15.75 -8.87
C LEU A 273 15.53 -16.40 -7.97
N VAL A 274 15.65 -16.21 -6.66
CA VAL A 274 14.57 -16.49 -5.72
C VAL A 274 13.99 -15.17 -5.24
N LEU A 275 12.70 -14.97 -5.48
CA LEU A 275 11.88 -13.93 -4.87
C LEU A 275 11.09 -14.55 -3.72
N ASP A 276 11.60 -14.42 -2.50
CA ASP A 276 11.00 -15.04 -1.32
C ASP A 276 9.97 -14.10 -0.69
N ASP A 277 8.81 -14.68 -0.38
CA ASP A 277 7.67 -14.07 0.28
C ASP A 277 7.11 -12.88 -0.53
N LEU A 278 6.67 -13.11 -1.76
CA LEU A 278 6.05 -12.08 -2.60
C LEU A 278 4.57 -11.85 -2.18
N TRP A 279 4.28 -10.65 -1.66
CA TRP A 279 2.94 -10.23 -1.17
C TRP A 279 2.15 -9.34 -2.15
N GLU A 280 2.71 -8.95 -3.28
CA GLU A 280 2.07 -7.99 -4.19
C GLU A 280 0.88 -8.61 -4.93
N GLU A 281 -0.22 -7.86 -5.00
CA GLU A 281 -1.47 -8.24 -5.64
C GLU A 281 -1.89 -7.28 -6.76
N ASP A 282 -1.30 -6.07 -6.82
CA ASP A 282 -1.58 -5.10 -7.88
C ASP A 282 -1.10 -5.66 -9.23
N PRO A 283 -2.03 -5.91 -10.18
CA PRO A 283 -1.68 -6.44 -11.49
C PRO A 283 -0.69 -5.56 -12.24
N ILE A 284 -0.72 -4.24 -12.04
CA ILE A 284 0.20 -3.31 -12.72
C ILE A 284 1.62 -3.50 -12.20
N GLN A 285 1.80 -3.59 -10.88
CA GLN A 285 3.10 -3.85 -10.25
C GLN A 285 3.65 -5.22 -10.64
N LEU A 286 2.81 -6.25 -10.62
CA LEU A 286 3.20 -7.60 -11.04
C LEU A 286 3.57 -7.67 -12.52
N GLN A 287 2.87 -6.96 -13.40
CA GLN A 287 3.23 -6.86 -14.81
C GLN A 287 4.56 -6.13 -15.02
N LEU A 288 4.83 -5.09 -14.23
CA LEU A 288 6.10 -4.39 -14.27
C LEU A 288 7.25 -5.31 -13.83
N LEU A 289 7.06 -6.06 -12.74
CA LEU A 289 8.00 -7.07 -12.27
C LEU A 289 8.23 -8.15 -13.33
N LYS A 290 7.17 -8.70 -13.93
CA LYS A 290 7.28 -9.66 -15.03
C LYS A 290 8.08 -9.08 -16.20
N SER A 291 7.76 -7.86 -16.63
CA SER A 291 8.43 -7.16 -17.73
C SER A 291 9.94 -6.98 -17.47
N MET A 292 10.32 -6.67 -16.22
CA MET A 292 11.72 -6.63 -15.83
C MET A 292 12.39 -7.98 -16.00
N LEU A 293 11.83 -9.01 -15.37
CA LEU A 293 12.41 -10.36 -15.39
C LEU A 293 12.53 -10.87 -16.83
N THR A 294 11.55 -10.59 -17.69
CA THR A 294 11.62 -10.89 -19.13
C THR A 294 12.68 -10.08 -19.87
N PHE A 295 12.83 -8.79 -19.57
CA PHE A 295 13.82 -7.93 -20.21
C PHE A 295 15.27 -8.32 -19.87
N LEU A 296 15.50 -8.90 -18.69
CA LEU A 296 16.82 -9.37 -18.26
C LEU A 296 17.29 -10.62 -19.01
N GLY A 297 16.45 -11.21 -19.85
CA GLY A 297 16.83 -12.17 -20.90
C GLY A 297 16.46 -13.61 -20.60
N ASP A 298 16.49 -14.41 -21.67
CA ASP A 298 15.96 -15.79 -21.80
C ASP A 298 16.65 -16.85 -20.93
N LYS A 299 17.62 -16.44 -20.10
CA LYS A 299 18.43 -17.30 -19.23
C LYS A 299 18.18 -17.06 -17.75
N MET A 300 17.06 -16.40 -17.43
CA MET A 300 16.65 -16.14 -16.07
C MET A 300 15.57 -17.11 -15.65
N ASP A 301 15.91 -17.96 -14.68
CA ASP A 301 14.95 -18.82 -14.00
C ASP A 301 14.60 -18.21 -12.65
N VAL A 302 13.31 -18.14 -12.35
CA VAL A 302 12.77 -17.44 -11.18
C VAL A 302 11.95 -18.41 -10.34
N ILE A 303 12.31 -18.54 -9.06
CA ILE A 303 11.47 -19.19 -8.05
C ILE A 303 10.79 -18.10 -7.25
N ILE A 304 9.47 -18.19 -7.09
CA ILE A 304 8.70 -17.25 -6.29
C ILE A 304 8.07 -18.02 -5.14
N THR A 305 8.26 -17.60 -3.90
CA THR A 305 7.44 -18.12 -2.79
C THR A 305 6.34 -17.11 -2.46
N THR A 306 5.10 -17.58 -2.32
CA THR A 306 3.95 -16.71 -2.02
C THR A 306 2.87 -17.44 -1.23
N TYR A 307 2.04 -16.71 -0.50
CA TYR A 307 0.84 -17.25 0.16
C TYR A 307 -0.39 -17.21 -0.76
N ILE A 308 -0.29 -16.54 -1.90
CA ILE A 308 -1.37 -16.38 -2.86
C ILE A 308 -1.42 -17.65 -3.72
N GLN A 309 -2.46 -18.47 -3.51
CA GLN A 309 -2.79 -19.52 -4.46
C GLN A 309 -3.35 -18.83 -5.72
N PRO A 310 -2.92 -19.19 -6.94
CA PRO A 310 -3.59 -18.73 -8.15
C PRO A 310 -5.04 -19.20 -8.08
N CYS A 311 -5.96 -18.29 -7.76
CA CYS A 311 -7.38 -18.57 -7.91
C CYS A 311 -7.64 -18.85 -9.40
N HIS A 312 -8.43 -19.87 -9.70
CA HIS A 312 -8.79 -20.35 -11.05
C HIS A 312 -9.57 -19.34 -11.92
N ARG A 313 -8.99 -18.16 -12.18
CA ARG A 313 -9.32 -17.14 -13.19
C ARG A 313 -8.03 -16.34 -13.37
N GLN A 314 -7.28 -16.33 -14.47
CA GLN A 314 -7.46 -16.69 -15.87
C GLN A 314 -6.07 -17.08 -16.40
N GLU A 315 -6.04 -17.82 -17.50
CA GLU A 315 -4.87 -18.37 -18.21
C GLU A 315 -3.89 -17.33 -18.80
N ASP A 316 -3.96 -16.05 -18.44
CA ASP A 316 -3.24 -14.99 -19.17
C ASP A 316 -1.92 -14.53 -18.52
N LEU A 317 -1.48 -15.12 -17.40
CA LEU A 317 -0.17 -14.79 -16.80
C LEU A 317 0.94 -15.80 -17.09
N TYR A 318 0.62 -16.97 -17.64
CA TYR A 318 1.56 -18.07 -17.89
C TYR A 318 1.68 -18.46 -19.38
N SER A 319 1.21 -17.60 -20.29
CA SER A 319 1.61 -17.60 -21.69
C SER A 319 2.50 -16.39 -22.00
#